data_AF-A0A660MYU3-F1
#
_entry.id   AF-A0A660MYU3-F1
#
_cell.length_a   1.000
_cell.length_b   1.000
_cell.length_c   1.000
_cell.angle_alpha   90.00
_cell.angle_beta   90.00
_cell.angle_gamma   90.00
#
_symmetry.space_group_name_H-M   'P 1'
#
loop_
_entity.id
_entity.type
_entity.pdbx_description
1 polymer ?
#
loop_
_entity_poly.entity_id
_entity_poly.type
_entity_poly.pdbx_seq_one_letter_code
_entity_poly.pdbx_strand_id
1 'polypeptide(L)' 'MTDQKTHFGYQTVNESEKAGKVAQVFHSVAQNYDIMNDVMSGGLHRVWKHFTINTARVPKSGKVLDIAGGTGDLSRGWA' A
#
# COMPACT_ATOMS: atom_id res chain seq x y z
N MET A 1 14.12 -17.16 -28.29
CA MET A 1 13.91 -16.26 -27.14
C MET A 1 14.07 -17.11 -25.90
N THR A 2 15.00 -16.77 -25.01
CA THR A 2 15.28 -17.57 -23.81
C THR A 2 14.10 -17.43 -22.85
N ASP A 3 13.39 -18.52 -22.57
CA ASP A 3 12.33 -18.55 -21.55
C ASP A 3 12.96 -18.32 -20.17
N GLN A 4 13.09 -17.05 -19.78
CA GLN A 4 13.55 -16.69 -18.45
C GLN A 4 12.44 -17.00 -17.44
N LYS A 5 12.75 -17.90 -16.50
CA LYS A 5 11.86 -18.30 -15.41
C LYS A 5 12.24 -17.55 -14.13
N THR A 6 11.24 -17.23 -13.34
CA THR A 6 11.36 -16.51 -12.07
C THR A 6 10.43 -17.13 -11.03
N HIS A 7 10.54 -16.67 -9.79
CA HIS A 7 9.69 -17.14 -8.70
C HIS A 7 8.57 -16.16 -8.37
N PHE A 8 7.39 -16.72 -8.11
CA PHE A 8 6.21 -16.06 -7.56
C PHE A 8 5.70 -16.91 -6.39
N GLY A 9 5.99 -16.48 -5.16
CA GLY A 9 5.78 -17.31 -3.97
C GLY A 9 6.55 -18.63 -4.08
N TYR A 10 5.84 -19.75 -3.93
CA TYR A 10 6.40 -21.11 -4.06
C TYR A 10 6.35 -21.68 -5.49
N GLN A 11 5.92 -20.88 -6.48
CA GLN A 11 5.79 -21.33 -7.87
C GLN A 11 6.88 -20.72 -8.76
N THR A 12 7.38 -21.52 -9.70
CA THR A 12 8.25 -21.05 -10.79
C THR A 12 7.39 -20.70 -12.00
N VAL A 13 7.47 -19.45 -12.46
CA VAL A 13 6.63 -18.88 -13.53
C VAL A 13 7.52 -18.25 -14.60
N ASN A 14 7.00 -18.02 -15.81
CA ASN A 14 7.75 -17.24 -16.79
C ASN A 14 7.84 -15.78 -16.32
N GLU A 15 8.97 -15.12 -16.58
CA GLU A 15 9.20 -13.76 -16.14
C GLU A 15 8.15 -12.77 -16.65
N SER A 16 7.68 -12.96 -17.89
CA SER A 16 6.60 -12.20 -18.51
C SER A 16 5.27 -12.31 -17.75
N GLU A 17 5.03 -13.40 -17.02
CA GLU A 17 3.77 -13.66 -16.31
C GLU A 17 3.79 -13.13 -14.86
N LYS A 18 4.98 -12.91 -14.29
CA LYS A 18 5.13 -12.53 -12.88
C LYS A 18 4.43 -11.22 -12.56
N ALA A 19 4.61 -10.19 -13.39
CA ALA A 19 3.99 -8.89 -13.19
C ALA A 19 2.45 -8.98 -13.16
N GLY A 20 1.86 -9.77 -14.07
CA GLY A 20 0.42 -10.02 -14.11
C GLY A 20 -0.10 -10.73 -12.86
N LYS A 21 0.62 -11.75 -12.39
CA LYS A 21 0.27 -12.47 -11.15
C LYS A 21 0.35 -11.58 -9.91
N VAL A 22 1.38 -10.74 -9.82
CA VAL A 22 1.52 -9.74 -8.74
C VAL A 22 0.34 -8.77 -8.77
N ALA A 23 0.01 -8.22 -9.94
CA ALA A 23 -1.13 -7.31 -10.10
C ALA A 23 -2.47 -7.97 -9.68
N GLN A 24 -2.67 -9.25 -10.02
CA GLN A 24 -3.86 -9.99 -9.60
C GLN A 24 -3.98 -10.13 -8.09
N VAL A 25 -2.87 -10.39 -7.38
CA VAL A 25 -2.88 -10.42 -5.91
C VAL A 25 -3.21 -9.05 -5.34
N PHE A 26 -2.60 -7.98 -5.85
CA PHE A 26 -2.95 -6.63 -5.41
C PHE A 26 -4.43 -6.30 -5.67
N HIS A 27 -4.98 -6.72 -6.81
CA HIS A 27 -6.39 -6.50 -7.12
C HIS A 27 -7.32 -7.29 -6.19
N SER A 28 -6.98 -8.54 -5.86
CA SER A 28 -7.81 -9.38 -5.00
C SER A 28 -7.83 -8.93 -3.54
N VAL A 29 -6.74 -8.33 -3.05
CA VAL A 29 -6.67 -7.79 -1.69
C VAL A 29 -7.20 -6.37 -1.59
N ALA A 30 -7.18 -5.57 -2.67
CA ALA A 30 -7.55 -4.15 -2.62
C ALA A 30 -8.94 -3.89 -2.02
N GLN A 31 -9.94 -4.70 -2.40
CA GLN A 31 -11.31 -4.54 -1.86
C GLN A 31 -11.42 -4.89 -0.37
N ASN A 32 -10.56 -5.78 0.12
CA ASN A 32 -10.59 -6.26 1.50
C ASN A 32 -9.53 -5.59 2.38
N TYR A 33 -8.67 -4.75 1.80
CA TYR A 33 -7.51 -4.19 2.49
C TYR A 33 -7.91 -3.30 3.66
N ASP A 34 -8.92 -2.45 3.47
CA ASP A 34 -9.45 -1.59 4.53
C ASP A 34 -10.12 -2.41 5.64
N ILE A 35 -10.90 -3.44 5.29
CA ILE A 35 -11.53 -4.34 6.26
C ILE A 35 -10.46 -5.10 7.07
N MET A 36 -9.45 -5.64 6.39
CA MET A 36 -8.35 -6.36 7.04
C MET A 36 -7.58 -5.43 7.97
N ASN A 37 -7.30 -4.20 7.54
CA ASN A 37 -6.66 -3.19 8.38
C ASN A 37 -7.55 -2.80 9.57
N ASP A 38 -8.85 -2.60 9.38
CA ASP A 38 -9.79 -2.29 10.46
C ASP A 38 -9.84 -3.43 11.49
N VAL A 39 -9.93 -4.70 11.07
CA VAL A 39 -9.98 -5.86 11.98
C VAL A 39 -8.63 -6.10 12.67
N MET A 40 -7.53 -6.16 11.91
CA MET A 40 -6.20 -6.44 12.47
C MET A 40 -5.71 -5.32 13.40
N SER A 41 -6.05 -4.06 13.11
CA SER A 41 -5.69 -2.92 13.96
C SER A 41 -6.71 -2.62 15.06
N GLY A 42 -7.86 -3.30 15.10
CA GLY A 42 -8.98 -2.91 15.95
C GLY A 42 -9.44 -1.47 15.68
N GLY A 43 -9.31 -0.98 14.45
CA GLY A 43 -9.59 0.40 14.04
C GLY A 43 -8.53 1.43 14.41
N LEU A 44 -7.46 1.06 15.13
CA LEU A 44 -6.44 2.01 15.62
C LEU A 44 -5.64 2.68 14.50
N HIS A 45 -5.58 2.08 13.30
CA HIS A 45 -4.86 2.68 12.18
C HIS A 45 -5.37 4.08 11.81
N ARG A 46 -6.64 4.41 12.13
CA ARG A 46 -7.22 5.77 11.98
C ARG A 46 -6.63 6.75 12.98
N VAL A 47 -6.45 6.31 14.24
CA VAL A 47 -5.83 7.10 15.30
C VAL A 47 -4.36 7.35 14.99
N TRP A 48 -3.64 6.34 14.50
CA TRP A 48 -2.25 6.52 14.07
C TRP A 48 -2.12 7.55 12.95
N LYS A 49 -2.98 7.47 11.91
CA LYS A 49 -3.01 8.48 10.83
C LYS A 49 -3.20 9.91 11.38
N HIS A 50 -4.18 10.10 12.26
CA HIS A 50 -4.44 11.41 12.87
C HIS A 50 -3.28 11.87 13.78
N PHE A 51 -2.72 10.96 14.57
CA PHE A 51 -1.57 11.26 15.40
C PHE A 51 -0.36 11.70 14.57
N THR A 52 -0.08 11.01 13.46
CA THR A 52 1.01 11.36 12.54
C THR A 52 0.84 12.78 12.00
N ILE A 53 -0.36 13.15 11.52
CA ILE A 53 -0.62 14.49 10.97
C ILE A 53 -0.34 15.58 12.02
N ASN A 54 -0.85 15.40 13.24
CA ASN A 54 -0.69 16.37 14.32
C ASN A 54 0.74 16.44 14.89
N THR A 55 1.48 15.34 14.83
CA THR A 55 2.82 15.24 15.42
C THR A 55 3.92 15.63 14.43
N ALA A 56 3.69 15.46 13.12
CA ALA A 56 4.68 15.75 12.09
C ALA A 56 5.08 17.23 12.01
N ARG A 57 4.26 18.15 12.55
CA ARG A 57 4.55 19.60 12.66
C ARG A 57 5.11 20.20 11.37
N VAL A 58 4.54 19.80 10.23
CA VAL A 58 4.96 20.27 8.92
C VAL A 58 4.69 21.78 8.82
N PRO A 59 5.68 22.62 8.50
CA PRO A 59 5.48 24.06 8.38
C PRO A 59 4.58 24.38 7.18
N LYS A 60 3.93 25.55 7.15
CA LYS A 60 3.03 25.96 6.05
C LYS A 60 3.68 25.93 4.65
N SER A 61 5.00 26.09 4.56
CA SER A 61 5.77 26.01 3.31
C SER A 61 6.36 24.61 3.05
N GLY A 62 6.14 23.66 3.96
CA GLY A 62 6.64 22.30 3.88
C GLY A 62 5.97 21.50 2.75
N LYS A 63 6.72 20.57 2.16
CA LYS A 63 6.22 19.63 1.17
C LYS A 63 6.25 18.23 1.76
N VAL A 64 5.18 17.46 1.56
CA VAL A 64 5.05 16.08 2.03
C VAL A 64 4.93 15.16 0.83
N LEU A 65 5.65 14.04 0.86
CA LEU A 65 5.54 12.96 -0.13
C LEU A 65 5.05 11.71 0.58
N ASP A 66 3.86 11.23 0.19
CA ASP A 66 3.24 10.03 0.72
C ASP A 66 3.66 8.81 -0.11
N ILE A 67 4.56 7.99 0.43
CA ILE A 67 5.07 6.81 -0.25
C ILE A 67 4.11 5.65 0.04
N ALA A 68 3.57 5.06 -1.03
CA ALA A 68 2.56 4.00 -0.95
C ALA A 68 1.24 4.46 -0.30
N GLY A 69 0.80 5.69 -0.58
CA GLY A 69 -0.36 6.32 0.07
C GLY A 69 -1.72 5.62 -0.09
N GLY A 70 -1.84 4.58 -0.93
CA GLY A 70 -3.06 3.78 -1.05
C GLY A 70 -4.30 4.64 -1.33
N THR A 71 -5.29 4.62 -0.43
CA THR A 71 -6.51 5.44 -0.50
C THR A 71 -6.28 6.95 -0.30
N GLY A 72 -5.06 7.37 0.04
CA GLY A 72 -4.63 8.77 0.11
C GLY A 72 -5.01 9.49 1.41
N ASP A 73 -5.32 8.76 2.49
CA ASP A 73 -5.77 9.36 3.76
C ASP A 73 -4.75 10.33 4.37
N LEU A 74 -3.47 9.97 4.33
CA LEU A 74 -2.39 10.81 4.88
C LEU A 74 -2.15 12.04 3.99
N SER A 75 -2.04 11.82 2.67
CA SER A 75 -1.96 12.91 1.68
C SER A 75 -3.09 13.94 1.84
N ARG A 76 -4.35 13.50 2.01
CA ARG A 76 -5.49 14.39 2.25
C ARG A 76 -5.39 15.15 3.58
N GLY A 77 -4.75 14.57 4.59
CA GLY A 77 -4.60 15.18 5.90
C GLY A 77 -3.68 16.40 5.94
N TRP A 78 -2.80 16.56 4.94
CA TRP A 78 -1.91 17.71 4.77
C TRP A 78 -2.24 18.61 3.57
N ALA A 79 -3.28 18.27 2.81
CA ALA A 79 -3.84 19.12 1.76
C ALA A 79 -4.69 20.24 2.36
#